data_AF-G9ER18-F1
#
_entry.id   AF-G9ER18-F1
#
_cell.length_a   1.000
_cell.length_b   1.000
_cell.length_c   1.000
_cell.angle_alpha   90.00
_cell.angle_beta   90.00
_cell.angle_gamma   90.00
#
_symmetry.space_group_name_H-M   'P 1'
#
loop_
_entity.id
_entity.type
_entity.pdbx_description
1 polymer ?
#
loop_
_entity_poly.entity_id
_entity_poly.type
_entity_poly.pdbx_seq_one_letter_code
_entity_poly.pdbx_strand_id
1 'polypeptide(L)'
;MFFNHAKSNRISMHLESTLAEICRERWSKYLTVVPKDCVIHYNGHLGNQKINLEKLINDFGSFRPKEHFSWDFAPLPYDAKPMYVLANAKKQYHFYSELLKEARIITAELNKPNPNYQSIIDRATRIKNSSTTVPSIIDGARITLNVGWSLGGNLVIDFITGLFGLIHAPIMALVGVLYAIPYCLSFSQYCGSPEFFLDTAVYFCNSAFQVLSSIFYPLGMLYSKYTTDSYDIVTKGKVERAVEGIISLAKEKLVVCEEQVDTGLSLLDMID
;
A
#
# COMPACT_ATOMS: atom_id res chain seq x y z
N MET A 1 2.43 -10.11 18.24
CA MET A 1 2.76 -11.53 17.99
C MET A 1 3.17 -11.80 16.53
N PHE A 2 3.82 -10.84 15.84
CA PHE A 2 4.16 -10.94 14.42
C PHE A 2 5.28 -11.97 14.12
N PHE A 3 6.22 -12.14 15.06
CA PHE A 3 7.39 -13.01 14.88
C PHE A 3 7.08 -14.52 14.92
N ASN A 4 5.92 -14.91 15.45
CA ASN A 4 5.52 -16.31 15.62
C ASN A 4 4.90 -16.92 14.36
N HIS A 5 4.60 -16.09 13.35
CA HIS A 5 4.06 -16.57 12.09
C HIS A 5 5.15 -17.08 11.15
N ALA A 6 4.80 -18.08 10.34
CA ALA A 6 5.65 -18.55 9.24
C ALA A 6 6.09 -17.37 8.37
N LYS A 7 7.32 -17.44 7.84
CA LYS A 7 7.93 -16.34 7.09
C LYS A 7 7.06 -15.87 5.90
N SER A 8 6.42 -16.80 5.20
CA SER A 8 5.44 -16.53 4.14
C SER A 8 4.29 -15.63 4.59
N ASN A 9 3.75 -15.90 5.79
CA ASN A 9 2.61 -15.17 6.33
C ASN A 9 3.04 -13.75 6.74
N ARG A 10 4.25 -13.59 7.28
CA ARG A 10 4.80 -12.25 7.60
C ARG A 10 4.96 -11.39 6.35
N ILE A 11 5.51 -11.95 5.27
CA ILE A 11 5.69 -11.23 4.00
C ILE A 11 4.33 -10.91 3.36
N SER A 12 3.36 -11.83 3.42
CA SER A 12 2.00 -11.59 2.93
C SER A 12 1.28 -10.49 3.71
N MET A 13 1.35 -10.51 5.04
CA MET A 13 0.79 -9.44 5.88
C MET A 13 1.45 -8.09 5.58
N HIS A 14 2.76 -8.09 5.31
CA HIS A 14 3.48 -6.89 4.91
C HIS A 14 3.03 -6.35 3.55
N LEU A 15 2.86 -7.23 2.55
CA LEU A 15 2.32 -6.89 1.23
C LEU A 15 0.93 -6.28 1.35
N GLU A 16 0.04 -6.94 2.09
CA GLU A 16 -1.33 -6.48 2.33
C GLU A 16 -1.35 -5.11 3.01
N SER A 17 -0.59 -4.94 4.09
CA SER A 17 -0.49 -3.67 4.81
C SER A 17 0.02 -2.54 3.91
N THR A 18 1.04 -2.81 3.09
CA THR A 18 1.62 -1.81 2.18
C THR A 18 0.60 -1.41 1.09
N LEU A 19 -0.09 -2.38 0.49
CA LEU A 19 -1.13 -2.09 -0.51
C LEU A 19 -2.37 -1.43 0.10
N ALA A 20 -2.71 -1.73 1.36
CA ALA A 20 -3.80 -1.08 2.08
C ALA A 20 -3.52 0.40 2.29
N GLU A 21 -2.29 0.74 2.69
CA GLU A 21 -1.85 2.13 2.88
C GLU A 21 -1.87 2.90 1.55
N ILE A 22 -1.26 2.35 0.49
CA ILE A 22 -1.28 2.96 -0.85
C ILE A 22 -2.72 3.15 -1.34
N CYS A 23 -3.58 2.13 -1.19
CA CYS A 23 -4.97 2.22 -1.62
C CYS A 23 -5.74 3.30 -0.85
N ARG A 24 -5.54 3.39 0.48
CA ARG A 24 -6.13 4.42 1.33
C ARG A 24 -5.71 5.82 0.87
N GLU A 25 -4.41 6.05 0.61
CA GLU A 25 -3.93 7.34 0.14
C GLU A 25 -4.56 7.74 -1.20
N ARG A 26 -4.65 6.81 -2.16
CA ARG A 26 -5.30 7.08 -3.45
C ARG A 26 -6.80 7.30 -3.32
N TRP A 27 -7.47 6.59 -2.41
CA TRP A 27 -8.85 6.85 -2.05
C TRP A 27 -9.04 8.26 -1.49
N SER A 28 -8.25 8.65 -0.50
CA SER A 28 -8.31 9.98 0.10
C SER A 28 -8.08 11.06 -0.95
N LYS A 29 -7.09 10.90 -1.85
CA LYS A 29 -6.85 11.84 -2.95
C LYS A 29 -8.03 11.88 -3.91
N TYR A 30 -8.61 10.74 -4.28
CA TYR A 30 -9.80 10.70 -5.12
C TYR A 30 -10.96 11.50 -4.50
N LEU A 31 -11.20 11.34 -3.19
CA LEU A 31 -12.21 12.12 -2.47
C LEU A 31 -11.94 13.63 -2.40
N THR A 32 -10.70 14.10 -2.60
CA THR A 32 -10.39 15.54 -2.67
C THR A 32 -10.68 16.16 -4.03
N VAL A 33 -10.73 15.35 -5.10
CA VAL A 33 -10.88 15.84 -6.48
C VAL A 33 -12.25 15.55 -7.09
N VAL A 34 -13.05 14.69 -6.44
CA VAL A 34 -14.43 14.38 -6.87
C VAL A 34 -15.32 15.61 -6.66
N PRO A 35 -15.98 16.12 -7.71
CA PRO A 35 -17.00 17.16 -7.58
C PRO A 35 -18.18 16.70 -6.74
N LYS A 36 -18.86 17.64 -6.06
CA LYS A 36 -19.93 17.32 -5.10
C LYS A 36 -21.14 16.60 -5.70
N ASP A 37 -21.39 16.84 -6.97
CA ASP A 37 -22.49 16.34 -7.80
C ASP A 37 -22.17 15.03 -8.52
N CYS A 38 -20.93 14.53 -8.41
CA CYS A 38 -20.50 13.31 -9.09
C CYS A 38 -20.73 12.05 -8.24
N VAL A 39 -21.08 10.94 -8.91
CA VAL A 39 -21.17 9.62 -8.29
C VAL A 39 -19.77 9.14 -7.90
N ILE A 40 -19.55 8.85 -6.61
CA ILE A 40 -18.31 8.19 -6.17
C ILE A 40 -18.37 6.72 -6.54
N HIS A 41 -17.29 6.23 -7.16
CA HIS A 41 -17.06 4.81 -7.35
C HIS A 41 -16.22 4.25 -6.20
N TYR A 42 -16.89 3.74 -5.16
CA TYR A 42 -16.23 3.05 -4.05
C TYR A 42 -16.03 1.57 -4.38
N ASN A 43 -14.85 1.02 -4.11
CA ASN A 43 -14.47 -0.35 -4.46
C ASN A 43 -14.19 -1.26 -3.24
N GLY A 44 -14.80 -0.95 -2.09
CA GLY A 44 -14.79 -1.86 -0.93
C GLY A 44 -13.43 -2.03 -0.25
N HIS A 45 -12.50 -1.09 -0.43
CA HIS A 45 -11.13 -1.26 0.10
C HIS A 45 -11.06 -1.32 1.64
N LEU A 46 -12.06 -0.80 2.35
CA LEU A 46 -12.19 -0.93 3.82
C LEU A 46 -13.01 -2.17 4.26
N GLY A 47 -13.27 -3.10 3.33
CA GLY A 47 -14.00 -4.32 3.62
C GLY A 47 -15.50 -4.08 3.82
N ASN A 48 -16.07 -4.68 4.88
CA ASN A 48 -17.51 -4.71 5.13
C ASN A 48 -18.06 -3.46 5.85
N GLN A 49 -17.26 -2.40 5.99
CA GLN A 49 -17.70 -1.18 6.65
C GLN A 49 -18.71 -0.43 5.78
N LYS A 50 -19.86 -0.06 6.35
CA LYS A 50 -20.83 0.81 5.68
C LYS A 50 -20.31 2.24 5.71
N ILE A 51 -20.04 2.81 4.54
CA ILE A 51 -19.54 4.17 4.40
C ILE A 51 -20.65 5.07 3.87
N ASN A 52 -20.88 6.20 4.54
CA ASN A 52 -21.75 7.25 4.05
C ASN A 52 -20.98 8.12 3.04
N LEU A 53 -21.04 7.74 1.77
CA LEU A 53 -20.33 8.43 0.69
C LEU A 53 -20.77 9.88 0.53
N GLU A 54 -22.07 10.16 0.66
CA GLU A 54 -22.62 11.51 0.53
C GLU A 54 -22.06 12.46 1.60
N LYS A 55 -22.00 11.99 2.86
CA LYS A 55 -21.38 12.76 3.94
C LYS A 55 -19.91 13.07 3.63
N LEU A 56 -19.14 12.10 3.15
CA LEU A 56 -17.72 12.29 2.87
C LEU A 56 -17.44 13.32 1.76
N ILE A 57 -18.27 13.36 0.72
CA ILE A 57 -18.16 14.36 -0.36
C ILE A 57 -18.41 15.77 0.19
N ASN A 58 -19.42 15.89 1.05
CA ASN A 58 -19.87 17.17 1.56
C ASN A 58 -18.95 17.72 2.66
N ASP A 59 -18.32 16.83 3.43
CA ASP A 59 -17.35 17.20 4.46
C ASP A 59 -16.09 17.81 3.85
N PHE A 60 -15.60 18.88 4.49
CA PHE A 60 -14.31 19.48 4.15
C PHE A 60 -13.19 18.45 4.33
N GLY A 61 -12.28 18.33 3.35
CA GLY A 61 -11.31 17.22 3.30
C GLY A 61 -10.48 17.05 4.57
N SER A 62 -10.10 18.15 5.22
CA SER A 62 -9.32 18.13 6.46
C SER A 62 -10.12 17.72 7.70
N PHE A 63 -11.45 17.72 7.63
CA PHE A 63 -12.34 17.35 8.74
C PHE A 63 -12.76 15.88 8.73
N ARG A 64 -12.42 15.16 7.66
CA ARG A 64 -12.73 13.74 7.50
C ARG A 64 -11.94 12.90 8.52
N PRO A 65 -12.46 11.72 8.89
CA PRO A 65 -11.74 10.78 9.74
C PRO A 65 -10.51 10.19 9.00
N LYS A 66 -9.61 9.57 9.76
CA LYS A 66 -8.25 9.15 9.35
C LYS A 66 -8.23 8.30 8.07
N GLU A 67 -9.19 7.41 7.92
CA GLU A 67 -9.36 6.50 6.79
C GLU A 67 -9.74 7.20 5.48
N HIS A 68 -10.13 8.48 5.55
CA HIS A 68 -10.57 9.30 4.41
C HIS A 68 -9.79 10.62 4.30
N PHE A 69 -8.86 10.84 5.22
CA PHE A 69 -8.01 12.01 5.26
C PHE A 69 -6.85 11.89 4.25
N SER A 70 -6.59 12.97 3.53
CA SER A 70 -5.46 13.08 2.60
C SER A 70 -4.36 13.91 3.25
N TRP A 71 -3.17 13.33 3.32
CA TRP A 71 -1.94 14.06 3.68
C TRP A 71 -1.42 14.92 2.53
N ASP A 72 -1.95 14.73 1.32
CA ASP A 72 -1.54 15.49 0.15
C ASP A 72 -2.29 16.83 0.09
N PHE A 73 -1.69 17.86 0.70
CA PHE A 73 -2.13 19.26 0.64
C PHE A 73 -1.50 20.01 -0.55
N ALA A 74 -0.73 19.35 -1.41
CA ALA A 74 -0.06 20.02 -2.51
C ALA A 74 -1.10 20.60 -3.48
N PRO A 75 -1.00 21.89 -3.82
CA PRO A 75 -1.85 22.48 -4.84
C PRO A 75 -1.61 21.74 -6.17
N LEU A 76 -2.69 21.53 -6.91
CA LEU A 76 -2.58 21.00 -8.26
C LEU A 76 -1.75 21.98 -9.12
N PRO A 77 -0.95 21.48 -10.08
CA PRO A 77 -0.30 22.33 -11.07
C PRO A 77 -1.30 23.28 -11.73
N TYR A 78 -0.88 24.51 -12.02
CA TYR A 78 -1.75 25.54 -12.60
C TYR A 78 -2.39 25.12 -13.93
N ASP A 79 -1.68 24.29 -14.70
CA ASP A 79 -2.08 23.73 -15.99
C ASP A 79 -2.85 22.39 -15.88
N ALA A 80 -3.13 21.91 -14.66
CA ALA A 80 -3.86 20.67 -14.45
C ALA A 80 -5.32 20.80 -14.91
N LYS A 81 -5.75 19.90 -15.78
CA LYS A 81 -7.12 19.85 -16.30
C LYS A 81 -8.01 19.04 -15.34
N PRO A 82 -9.09 19.61 -14.78
CA PRO A 82 -9.92 18.94 -13.77
C PRO A 82 -10.43 17.55 -14.19
N MET A 83 -10.84 17.39 -15.45
CA MET A 83 -11.31 16.11 -15.99
C MET A 83 -10.23 15.02 -15.93
N TYR A 84 -8.98 15.36 -16.23
CA TYR A 84 -7.87 14.42 -16.19
C TYR A 84 -7.40 14.15 -14.77
N VAL A 85 -7.42 15.14 -13.88
CA VAL A 85 -7.16 14.95 -12.44
C VAL A 85 -8.14 13.93 -11.85
N LEU A 86 -9.43 14.10 -12.13
CA LEU A 86 -10.48 13.19 -11.66
C LEU A 86 -10.31 11.78 -12.23
N ALA A 87 -10.13 11.67 -13.55
CA ALA A 87 -9.98 10.38 -14.22
C ALA A 87 -8.70 9.65 -13.77
N ASN A 88 -7.61 10.38 -13.55
CA ASN A 88 -6.36 9.87 -13.02
C ASN A 88 -6.54 9.32 -11.60
N ALA A 89 -7.07 10.13 -10.67
CA ALA A 89 -7.26 9.73 -9.28
C ALA A 89 -8.20 8.52 -9.15
N LYS A 90 -9.32 8.51 -9.89
CA LYS A 90 -10.26 7.38 -9.94
C LYS A 90 -9.57 6.11 -10.40
N LYS A 91 -8.84 6.15 -11.53
CA LYS A 91 -8.18 4.97 -12.08
C LYS A 91 -7.09 4.42 -11.17
N GLN A 92 -6.29 5.29 -10.55
CA GLN A 92 -5.31 4.88 -9.55
C GLN A 92 -5.99 4.17 -8.38
N TYR A 93 -7.03 4.78 -7.79
CA TYR A 93 -7.77 4.16 -6.69
C TYR A 93 -8.29 2.76 -7.03
N HIS A 94 -8.95 2.60 -8.19
CA HIS A 94 -9.44 1.29 -8.63
C HIS A 94 -8.31 0.29 -8.79
N PHE A 95 -7.20 0.68 -9.44
CA PHE A 95 -6.06 -0.21 -9.65
C PHE A 95 -5.50 -0.75 -8.33
N TYR A 96 -5.18 0.12 -7.37
CA TYR A 96 -4.64 -0.33 -6.08
C TYR A 96 -5.67 -1.08 -5.23
N SER A 97 -6.96 -0.78 -5.39
CA SER A 97 -8.02 -1.55 -4.73
C SER A 97 -8.10 -2.99 -5.23
N GLU A 98 -7.87 -3.25 -6.53
CA GLU A 98 -7.81 -4.62 -7.05
C GLU A 98 -6.55 -5.36 -6.58
N LEU A 99 -5.39 -4.68 -6.54
CA LEU A 99 -4.16 -5.27 -5.99
C LEU A 99 -4.34 -5.66 -4.51
N LEU A 100 -4.98 -4.81 -3.72
CA LEU A 100 -5.28 -5.09 -2.32
C LEU A 100 -6.21 -6.29 -2.15
N LYS A 101 -7.22 -6.46 -3.03
CA LYS A 101 -8.09 -7.65 -3.02
C LYS A 101 -7.28 -8.93 -3.24
N GLU A 102 -6.38 -8.94 -4.22
CA GLU A 102 -5.51 -10.10 -4.46
C GLU A 102 -4.60 -10.39 -3.26
N ALA A 103 -4.00 -9.35 -2.65
CA ALA A 103 -3.15 -9.51 -1.48
C ALA A 103 -3.90 -10.09 -0.27
N ARG A 104 -5.13 -9.62 -0.01
CA ARG A 104 -6.00 -10.19 1.03
C ARG A 104 -6.30 -11.65 0.81
N ILE A 105 -6.53 -12.06 -0.43
CA ILE A 105 -6.79 -13.47 -0.74
C ILE A 105 -5.53 -14.31 -0.51
N ILE A 106 -4.35 -13.81 -0.87
CA ILE A 106 -3.07 -14.48 -0.56
C ILE A 106 -2.91 -14.67 0.95
N THR A 107 -3.12 -13.61 1.75
CA THR A 107 -3.03 -13.69 3.22
C THR A 107 -4.05 -14.67 3.79
N ALA A 108 -5.30 -14.65 3.31
CA ALA A 108 -6.34 -15.57 3.74
C ALA A 108 -5.99 -17.02 3.41
N GLU A 109 -5.46 -17.29 2.22
CA GLU A 109 -5.06 -18.63 1.79
C GLU A 109 -3.91 -19.19 2.65
N LEU A 110 -2.91 -18.35 2.94
CA LEU A 110 -1.75 -18.70 3.78
C LEU A 110 -2.10 -18.94 5.25
N ASN A 111 -3.27 -18.49 5.70
CA ASN A 111 -3.77 -18.73 7.06
C ASN A 111 -4.66 -19.97 7.17
N LYS A 112 -4.92 -20.68 6.07
CA LYS A 112 -5.65 -21.96 6.11
C LYS A 112 -4.76 -23.08 6.64
N PRO A 113 -5.34 -24.14 7.23
CA PRO A 113 -4.58 -25.33 7.65
C PRO A 113 -3.81 -26.00 6.51
N ASN A 114 -4.41 -26.04 5.31
CA ASN A 114 -3.82 -26.57 4.09
C ASN A 114 -3.86 -25.48 2.99
N PRO A 115 -2.83 -24.61 2.91
CA PRO A 115 -2.78 -23.55 1.91
C PRO A 115 -2.68 -24.09 0.48
N ASN A 116 -3.44 -23.53 -0.46
CA ASN A 116 -3.24 -23.80 -1.88
C ASN A 116 -2.09 -22.94 -2.44
N TYR A 117 -0.87 -23.48 -2.42
CA TYR A 117 0.34 -22.77 -2.88
C TYR A 117 0.31 -22.41 -4.37
N GLN A 118 -0.35 -23.20 -5.23
CA GLN A 118 -0.51 -22.84 -6.64
C GLN A 118 -1.39 -21.59 -6.80
N SER A 119 -2.52 -21.53 -6.10
CA SER A 119 -3.37 -20.34 -6.11
C SER A 119 -2.64 -19.10 -5.60
N ILE A 120 -1.81 -19.26 -4.57
CA ILE A 120 -0.97 -18.18 -4.04
C ILE A 120 0.01 -17.66 -5.11
N ILE A 121 0.70 -18.58 -5.81
CA ILE A 121 1.64 -18.23 -6.89
C ILE A 121 0.92 -17.49 -8.03
N ASP A 122 -0.23 -17.97 -8.46
CA ASP A 122 -0.99 -17.36 -9.56
C ASP A 122 -1.41 -15.94 -9.20
N ARG A 123 -1.92 -15.73 -7.97
CA ARG A 123 -2.33 -14.41 -7.49
C ARG A 123 -1.17 -13.44 -7.33
N ALA A 124 -0.08 -13.90 -6.73
CA ALA A 124 1.14 -13.13 -6.59
C ALA A 124 1.68 -12.72 -7.98
N THR A 125 1.67 -13.65 -8.94
CA THR A 125 2.07 -13.38 -10.32
C THR A 125 1.16 -12.36 -11.01
N ARG A 126 -0.16 -12.42 -10.77
CA ARG A 126 -1.09 -11.39 -11.24
C ARG A 126 -0.77 -10.01 -10.67
N ILE A 127 -0.46 -9.90 -9.38
CA ILE A 127 -0.02 -8.62 -8.77
C ILE A 127 1.25 -8.14 -9.46
N LYS A 128 2.28 -9.00 -9.60
CA LYS A 128 3.57 -8.63 -10.23
C LYS A 128 3.39 -8.06 -11.63
N ASN A 129 2.56 -8.72 -12.44
CA ASN A 129 2.37 -8.37 -13.85
C ASN A 129 1.24 -7.34 -14.08
N SER A 130 0.62 -6.84 -13.01
CA SER A 130 -0.45 -5.86 -13.12
C SER A 130 0.07 -4.51 -13.59
N SER A 131 -0.62 -3.96 -14.58
CA SER A 131 -0.38 -2.61 -15.08
C SER A 131 -1.71 -1.93 -15.44
N THR A 132 -1.72 -0.61 -15.42
CA THR A 132 -2.86 0.21 -15.85
C THR A 132 -2.37 1.47 -16.56
N THR A 133 -3.26 2.16 -17.25
CA THR A 133 -2.95 3.45 -17.89
C THR A 133 -3.84 4.56 -17.35
N VAL A 134 -3.20 5.61 -16.86
CA VAL A 134 -3.85 6.82 -16.33
C VAL A 134 -3.54 8.03 -17.24
N PRO A 135 -4.48 8.96 -17.42
CA PRO A 135 -4.17 10.19 -18.15
C PRO A 135 -3.25 11.10 -17.32
N SER A 136 -2.27 11.70 -17.95
CA SER A 136 -1.52 12.84 -17.42
C SER A 136 -2.51 13.96 -17.08
N ILE A 137 -2.29 14.60 -15.93
CA ILE A 137 -3.20 15.65 -15.45
C ILE A 137 -3.09 16.96 -16.25
N ILE A 138 -2.02 17.14 -17.04
CA ILE A 138 -1.75 18.36 -17.81
C ILE A 138 -2.34 18.24 -19.23
N ASP A 139 -1.94 17.22 -19.96
CA ASP A 139 -2.20 17.07 -21.40
C ASP A 139 -3.10 15.87 -21.74
N GLY A 140 -3.32 14.95 -20.80
CA GLY A 140 -4.10 13.73 -21.01
C GLY A 140 -3.31 12.59 -21.65
N ALA A 141 -1.99 12.75 -21.86
CA ALA A 141 -1.12 11.71 -22.36
C ALA A 141 -1.20 10.44 -21.48
N ARG A 142 -1.10 9.26 -22.08
CA ARG A 142 -1.22 8.01 -21.33
C ARG A 142 0.06 7.74 -20.54
N ILE A 143 -0.07 7.66 -19.22
CA ILE A 143 0.99 7.24 -18.30
C ILE A 143 0.69 5.80 -17.88
N THR A 144 1.64 4.89 -18.12
CA THR A 144 1.54 3.51 -17.64
C THR A 144 1.99 3.44 -16.19
N LEU A 145 1.13 2.91 -15.33
CA LEU A 145 1.45 2.54 -13.96
C LEU A 145 1.65 1.03 -13.90
N ASN A 146 2.74 0.60 -13.29
CA ASN A 146 3.04 -0.80 -13.03
C ASN A 146 3.45 -0.98 -11.56
N VAL A 147 3.45 -2.23 -11.10
CA VAL A 147 3.84 -2.59 -9.72
C VAL A 147 5.36 -2.49 -9.47
N GLY A 148 6.14 -2.18 -10.51
CA GLY A 148 7.61 -2.09 -10.48
C GLY A 148 8.15 -0.93 -9.64
N TRP A 149 9.31 -0.38 -10.05
CA TRP A 149 10.11 0.66 -9.34
C TRP A 149 9.34 1.73 -8.56
N SER A 150 8.14 2.11 -9.00
CA SER A 150 7.34 3.21 -8.44
C SER A 150 6.69 2.96 -7.06
N LEU A 151 6.59 1.72 -6.57
CA LEU A 151 5.82 1.40 -5.34
C LEU A 151 6.67 1.32 -4.05
N GLY A 152 7.45 2.37 -3.80
CA GLY A 152 8.25 2.58 -2.57
C GLY A 152 9.31 1.51 -2.31
N GLY A 153 10.19 1.69 -1.33
CA GLY A 153 11.17 0.67 -0.95
C GLY A 153 12.45 0.64 -1.81
N ASN A 154 12.53 1.46 -2.85
CA ASN A 154 13.74 1.67 -3.63
C ASN A 154 14.58 2.73 -2.90
N LEU A 155 15.86 2.46 -2.59
CA LEU A 155 16.68 3.40 -1.81
C LEU A 155 16.71 4.84 -2.36
N VAL A 156 16.73 5.01 -3.68
CA VAL A 156 16.77 6.35 -4.28
C VAL A 156 15.44 7.07 -4.06
N ILE A 157 14.33 6.35 -4.26
CA ILE A 157 12.99 6.88 -4.04
C ILE A 157 12.76 7.11 -2.54
N ASP A 158 13.18 6.18 -1.68
CA ASP A 158 13.07 6.26 -0.23
C ASP A 158 13.89 7.44 0.33
N PHE A 159 15.07 7.70 -0.23
CA PHE A 159 15.85 8.89 0.12
C PHE A 159 15.10 10.18 -0.23
N ILE A 160 14.61 10.29 -1.47
CA ILE A 160 13.91 11.50 -1.93
C ILE A 160 12.58 11.69 -1.16
N THR A 161 11.78 10.64 -1.04
CA THR A 161 10.51 10.66 -0.29
C THR A 161 10.74 10.93 1.19
N GLY A 162 11.82 10.39 1.77
CA GLY A 162 12.26 10.70 3.12
C GLY A 162 12.60 12.19 3.30
N LEU A 163 13.34 12.81 2.37
CA LEU A 163 13.61 14.25 2.41
C LEU A 163 12.33 15.08 2.34
N PHE A 164 11.42 14.74 1.42
CA PHE A 164 10.11 15.39 1.34
C PHE A 164 9.33 15.24 2.65
N GLY A 165 9.33 14.04 3.23
CA GLY A 165 8.63 13.76 4.48
C GLY A 165 9.19 14.54 5.68
N LEU A 166 10.51 14.74 5.75
CA LEU A 166 11.16 15.57 6.78
C LEU A 166 10.73 17.05 6.71
N ILE A 167 10.41 17.57 5.53
CA ILE A 167 9.89 18.94 5.33
C ILE A 167 8.37 18.97 5.54
N HIS A 168 7.68 17.95 5.05
CA HIS A 168 6.22 17.89 5.06
C HIS A 168 5.64 17.64 6.45
N ALA A 169 6.26 16.79 7.28
CA ALA A 169 5.75 16.49 8.62
C ALA A 169 5.68 17.72 9.54
N PRO A 170 6.69 18.61 9.61
CA PRO A 170 6.59 19.87 10.34
C PRO A 170 5.46 20.79 9.83
N ILE A 171 5.27 20.89 8.52
CA ILE A 171 4.16 21.66 7.93
C ILE A 171 2.82 21.09 8.39
N MET A 172 2.69 19.76 8.36
CA MET A 172 1.49 19.07 8.81
C MET A 172 1.24 19.21 10.31
N ALA A 173 2.29 19.20 11.14
CA ALA A 173 2.17 19.48 12.56
C ALA A 173 1.62 20.90 12.79
N LEU A 174 2.10 21.89 12.05
CA LEU A 174 1.59 23.26 12.12
C LEU A 174 0.12 23.33 11.67
N VAL A 175 -0.24 22.65 10.58
CA VAL A 175 -1.64 22.50 10.17
C VAL A 175 -2.46 21.88 11.30
N GLY A 176 -1.99 20.81 11.93
CA GLY A 176 -2.65 20.20 13.09
C GLY A 176 -2.94 21.20 14.22
N VAL A 177 -1.99 22.09 14.54
CA VAL A 177 -2.20 23.14 15.55
C VAL A 177 -3.32 24.09 15.16
N LEU A 178 -3.36 24.54 13.89
CA LEU A 178 -4.44 25.40 13.40
C LEU A 178 -5.80 24.71 13.44
N TYR A 179 -5.83 23.40 13.20
CA TYR A 179 -7.03 22.57 13.18
C TYR A 179 -7.43 22.00 14.55
N ALA A 180 -6.67 22.28 15.61
CA ALA A 180 -7.00 21.88 16.98
C ALA A 180 -8.31 22.51 17.48
N ILE A 181 -8.59 23.77 17.12
CA ILE A 181 -9.85 24.45 17.47
C ILE A 181 -11.05 23.76 16.79
N PRO A 182 -11.06 23.56 15.45
CA PRO A 182 -12.09 22.75 14.79
C PRO A 182 -12.29 21.35 15.38
N TYR A 183 -11.21 20.69 15.82
CA TYR A 183 -11.30 19.39 16.49
C TYR A 183 -12.02 19.49 17.83
N CYS A 184 -11.63 20.44 18.70
CA CYS A 184 -12.29 20.67 19.99
C CYS A 184 -13.78 21.01 19.85
N LEU A 185 -14.16 21.66 18.74
CA LEU A 185 -15.55 21.98 18.40
C LEU A 185 -16.29 20.84 17.66
N SER A 186 -15.67 19.66 17.51
CA SER A 186 -16.21 18.48 16.84
C SER A 186 -16.50 18.65 15.33
N PHE A 187 -15.94 19.68 14.70
CA PHE A 187 -16.01 19.84 13.23
C PHE A 187 -15.01 18.94 12.52
N SER A 188 -13.80 18.80 13.06
CA SER A 188 -12.77 17.89 12.55
C SER A 188 -12.79 16.59 13.32
N GLN A 189 -12.81 15.44 12.63
CA GLN A 189 -12.77 14.13 13.27
C GLN A 189 -11.34 13.63 13.54
N TYR A 190 -10.34 14.12 12.79
CA TYR A 190 -8.97 13.60 12.85
C TYR A 190 -7.92 14.71 12.87
N CYS A 191 -7.93 15.64 11.91
CA CYS A 191 -6.94 16.72 11.89
C CYS A 191 -7.05 17.60 13.14
N GLY A 192 -5.93 17.82 13.83
CA GLY A 192 -5.90 18.53 15.12
C GLY A 192 -6.14 17.65 16.36
N SER A 193 -6.42 16.35 16.18
CA SER A 193 -6.51 15.38 17.28
C SER A 193 -5.13 14.96 17.81
N PRO A 194 -5.04 14.42 19.04
CA PRO A 194 -3.80 13.78 19.53
C PRO A 194 -3.29 12.66 18.61
N GLU A 195 -4.20 11.88 18.01
CA GLU A 195 -3.84 10.81 17.07
C GLU A 195 -3.13 11.38 15.82
N PHE A 196 -3.62 12.52 15.31
CA PHE A 196 -2.98 13.19 14.18
C PHE A 196 -1.54 13.62 14.48
N PHE A 197 -1.27 14.16 15.68
CA PHE A 197 0.09 14.53 16.07
C PHE A 197 1.01 13.31 16.23
N LEU A 198 0.49 12.21 16.78
CA LEU A 198 1.23 10.94 16.87
C LEU A 198 1.56 10.39 15.48
N ASP A 199 0.59 10.36 14.58
CA ASP A 199 0.82 9.92 13.19
C ASP A 199 1.80 10.84 12.47
N THR A 200 1.76 12.15 12.73
CA THR A 200 2.73 13.12 12.18
C THR A 200 4.15 12.83 12.68
N ALA A 201 4.30 12.54 13.98
CA ALA A 201 5.60 12.20 14.57
C ALA A 201 6.12 10.86 14.04
N VAL A 202 5.26 9.85 13.93
CA VAL A 202 5.60 8.56 13.31
C VAL A 202 6.02 8.75 11.87
N TYR A 203 5.29 9.56 11.11
CA TYR A 203 5.64 9.89 9.73
C TYR A 203 7.02 10.57 9.64
N PHE A 204 7.31 11.55 10.49
CA PHE A 204 8.62 12.19 10.58
C PHE A 204 9.74 11.19 10.88
N CYS A 205 9.55 10.33 11.89
CA CYS A 205 10.52 9.30 12.24
C CYS A 205 10.74 8.29 11.11
N ASN A 206 9.67 7.87 10.42
CA ASN A 206 9.76 6.98 9.27
C ASN A 206 10.53 7.63 8.11
N SER A 207 10.29 8.92 7.85
CA SER A 207 11.02 9.68 6.83
C SER A 207 12.50 9.83 7.19
N ALA A 208 12.83 10.13 8.45
CA ALA A 208 14.20 10.15 8.93
C ALA A 208 14.87 8.77 8.75
N PHE A 209 14.17 7.70 9.12
CA PHE A 209 14.65 6.34 8.96
C PHE A 209 14.84 5.97 7.48
N GLN A 210 13.96 6.40 6.58
CA GLN A 210 14.12 6.21 5.13
C GLN A 210 15.39 6.89 4.63
N VAL A 211 15.64 8.15 5.00
CA VAL A 211 16.88 8.85 4.62
C VAL A 211 18.11 8.13 5.18
N LEU A 212 18.10 7.81 6.47
CA LEU A 212 19.23 7.14 7.14
C LEU A 212 19.49 5.76 6.56
N SER A 213 18.47 4.92 6.41
CA SER A 213 18.61 3.57 5.83
C SER A 213 19.00 3.59 4.35
N SER A 214 18.63 4.64 3.62
CA SER A 214 19.06 4.83 2.22
C SER A 214 20.52 5.24 2.10
N ILE A 215 21.05 5.97 3.09
CA ILE A 215 22.48 6.31 3.17
C ILE A 215 23.30 5.12 3.71
N PHE A 216 22.80 4.45 4.75
CA PHE A 216 23.42 3.28 5.36
C PHE A 216 23.01 1.98 4.66
N TYR A 217 23.49 1.80 3.44
CA TYR A 217 23.19 0.68 2.55
C TYR A 217 23.07 -0.71 3.22
N PRO A 218 23.98 -1.14 4.13
CA PRO A 218 23.84 -2.45 4.80
C PRO A 218 22.58 -2.58 5.66
N LEU A 219 22.15 -1.51 6.33
CA LEU A 219 20.93 -1.52 7.15
C LEU A 219 19.68 -1.61 6.26
N GLY A 220 19.68 -0.92 5.12
CA GLY A 220 18.63 -1.04 4.11
C GLY A 220 18.49 -2.45 3.55
N MET A 221 19.62 -3.13 3.28
CA MET A 221 19.62 -4.53 2.83
C MET A 221 19.05 -5.48 3.89
N LEU A 222 19.44 -5.32 5.15
CA LEU A 222 18.94 -6.13 6.26
C LEU A 222 17.44 -5.95 6.47
N TYR A 223 16.96 -4.69 6.46
CA TYR A 223 15.54 -4.37 6.54
C TYR A 223 14.75 -5.04 5.41
N SER A 224 15.21 -4.89 4.16
CA SER A 224 14.55 -5.50 2.99
C SER A 224 14.51 -7.02 3.06
N LYS A 225 15.60 -7.66 3.47
CA LYS A 225 15.65 -9.11 3.66
C LYS A 225 14.64 -9.57 4.70
N TYR A 226 14.49 -8.80 5.77
CA TYR A 226 13.54 -9.09 6.83
C TYR A 226 12.08 -8.94 6.38
N THR A 227 11.73 -7.86 5.66
CA THR A 227 10.34 -7.55 5.29
C THR A 227 9.85 -8.25 4.02
N THR A 228 10.75 -8.50 3.07
CA THR A 228 10.37 -8.93 1.70
C THR A 228 11.21 -10.08 1.15
N ASP A 229 12.15 -10.61 1.94
CA ASP A 229 13.06 -11.71 1.59
C ASP A 229 14.03 -11.45 0.42
N SER A 230 14.06 -10.23 -0.10
CA SER A 230 14.93 -9.83 -1.23
C SER A 230 16.04 -8.89 -0.77
N TYR A 231 17.22 -9.03 -1.39
CA TYR A 231 18.37 -8.14 -1.19
C TYR A 231 18.49 -7.03 -2.24
N ASP A 232 17.66 -7.08 -3.29
CA ASP A 232 17.69 -6.11 -4.39
C ASP A 232 16.86 -4.87 -4.03
N ILE A 233 17.46 -4.02 -3.20
CA ILE A 233 16.81 -2.83 -2.64
C ILE A 233 16.90 -1.60 -3.54
N VAL A 234 17.72 -1.68 -4.59
CA VAL A 234 17.99 -0.56 -5.49
C VAL A 234 17.05 -0.60 -6.68
N THR A 235 16.75 -1.81 -7.20
CA THR A 235 16.05 -1.93 -8.47
C THR A 235 14.63 -2.49 -8.34
N LYS A 236 14.13 -2.74 -7.13
CA LYS A 236 12.78 -3.27 -6.94
C LYS A 236 12.02 -2.52 -5.86
N GLY A 237 10.75 -2.24 -6.16
CA GLY A 237 9.83 -1.68 -5.19
C GLY A 237 9.50 -2.66 -4.06
N LYS A 238 8.92 -2.17 -2.97
CA LYS A 238 8.53 -2.95 -1.79
C LYS A 238 7.48 -3.99 -2.14
N VAL A 239 6.48 -3.61 -2.94
CA VAL A 239 5.41 -4.50 -3.41
C VAL A 239 5.98 -5.61 -4.30
N GLU A 240 6.82 -5.26 -5.28
CA GLU A 240 7.46 -6.22 -6.18
C GLU A 240 8.32 -7.24 -5.42
N ARG A 241 9.17 -6.78 -4.49
CA ARG A 241 9.99 -7.69 -3.67
C ARG A 241 9.13 -8.62 -2.81
N ALA A 242 8.08 -8.10 -2.17
CA ALA A 242 7.21 -8.91 -1.33
C ALA A 242 6.51 -10.02 -2.14
N VAL A 243 6.04 -9.68 -3.34
CA VAL A 243 5.43 -10.62 -4.28
C VAL A 243 6.42 -11.70 -4.73
N GLU A 244 7.64 -11.32 -5.09
CA GLU A 244 8.69 -12.29 -5.45
C GLU A 244 9.07 -13.21 -4.29
N GLY A 245 9.16 -12.67 -3.07
CA GLY A 245 9.41 -13.45 -1.87
C GLY A 245 8.30 -14.47 -1.60
N ILE A 246 7.03 -14.08 -1.76
CA ILE A 246 5.88 -15.00 -1.65
C ILE A 246 5.97 -16.11 -2.70
N ILE A 247 6.26 -15.76 -3.97
CA ILE A 247 6.37 -16.75 -5.05
C ILE A 247 7.51 -17.74 -4.76
N SER A 248 8.68 -17.26 -4.35
CA SER A 248 9.84 -18.12 -4.03
C SER A 248 9.50 -19.11 -2.92
N LEU A 249 8.98 -18.61 -1.80
CA LEU A 249 8.66 -19.45 -0.64
C LEU A 249 7.51 -20.42 -0.92
N ALA A 250 6.52 -20.02 -1.73
CA ALA A 250 5.42 -20.91 -2.12
C ALA A 250 5.91 -22.04 -3.02
N LYS A 251 6.84 -21.76 -3.95
CA LYS A 251 7.45 -22.79 -4.82
C LYS A 251 8.26 -23.81 -4.02
N GLU A 252 9.08 -23.35 -3.07
CA GLU A 252 9.83 -24.25 -2.17
C GLU A 252 8.89 -25.20 -1.41
N LYS A 253 7.76 -24.69 -0.92
CA LYS A 253 6.76 -25.53 -0.23
C LYS A 253 6.04 -26.50 -1.14
N LEU A 254 5.78 -26.10 -2.39
CA LEU A 254 5.12 -26.95 -3.38
C LEU A 254 6.01 -28.14 -3.77
N VAL A 255 7.31 -27.90 -4.02
CA VAL A 255 8.29 -28.97 -4.30
C VAL A 255 8.40 -29.97 -3.15
N VAL A 256 8.48 -29.49 -1.90
CA VAL A 256 8.53 -30.39 -0.73
C VAL A 256 7.25 -31.22 -0.59
N CYS A 257 6.09 -30.67 -0.93
CA CYS A 257 4.84 -31.44 -0.91
C CYS A 257 4.82 -32.52 -2.00
N GLU A 258 5.33 -32.21 -3.20
CA GLU A 258 5.44 -33.18 -4.31
C GLU A 258 6.43 -34.31 -3.96
N GLU A 259 7.62 -33.98 -3.44
CA GLU A 259 8.63 -34.97 -3.02
C GLU A 259 8.12 -35.88 -1.88
N GLN A 260 7.31 -35.36 -0.95
CA GLN A 260 6.69 -36.14 0.11
C GLN A 260 5.58 -37.08 -0.39
N VAL A 261 4.85 -36.68 -1.44
CA VAL A 261 3.86 -37.54 -2.09
C VAL A 261 4.56 -38.65 -2.87
N ASP A 262 5.62 -38.35 -3.61
CA ASP A 262 6.38 -39.35 -4.38
C ASP A 262 7.11 -40.36 -3.48
N THR A 263 7.68 -39.91 -2.35
CA THR A 263 8.29 -40.83 -1.37
C THR A 263 7.26 -41.62 -0.56
N GLY A 264 6.07 -41.05 -0.32
CA GLY A 264 4.95 -41.74 0.32
C GLY A 264 4.32 -42.82 -0.57
N LEU A 265 4.19 -42.56 -1.88
CA LEU A 265 3.79 -43.58 -2.86
C LEU A 265 4.86 -44.65 -3.06
N SER A 266 6.15 -44.27 -3.11
CA SER A 266 7.26 -45.22 -3.20
C SER A 266 7.33 -46.21 -2.03
N LEU A 267 6.87 -45.83 -0.83
CA LEU A 267 6.81 -46.73 0.33
C LEU A 267 5.58 -47.64 0.32
N LEU A 268 4.49 -47.21 -0.31
CA LEU A 268 3.29 -48.03 -0.49
C LEU A 268 3.46 -49.05 -1.64
N ASP A 269 4.18 -48.68 -2.70
CA ASP A 269 4.50 -49.57 -3.83
C ASP A 269 5.59 -50.62 -3.50
N MET A 270 6.20 -50.55 -2.32
CA MET A 270 7.16 -51.55 -1.81
C MET A 270 6.55 -52.54 -0.81
N ILE A 271 5.23 -52.48 -0.57
CA ILE A 271 4.51 -53.36 0.36
C ILE A 271 3.67 -54.45 -0.35
N ASP A 272 3.63 -54.47 -1.68
CA ASP A 272 2.99 -55.56 -2.45
C ASP A 272 3.97 -56.67 -2.88
#